data_AF-A0A955I3Y3-F1
#
_entry.id   AF-A0A955I3Y3-F1
#
_cell.length_a   1.000
_cell.length_b   1.000
_cell.length_c   1.000
_cell.angle_alpha   90.00
_cell.angle_beta   90.00
_cell.angle_gamma   90.00
#
_symmetry.space_group_name_H-M   'P 1'
#
loop_
_entity.id
_entity.type
_entity.pdbx_description
1 polymer ?
#
loop_
_entity_poly.entity_id
_entity_poly.type
_entity_poly.pdbx_seq_one_letter_code
_entity_poly.pdbx_strand_id
1 'polypeptide(L)' 'MKITIARWFTPLDHSIDKLGINPDIVLDPIPVDAGIEKIISLLEQEKKKALELAKKLSQ' A
#
# COMPACT_ATOMS: atom_id res chain seq x y z
N MET A 1 -31.49 -16.28 -13.58
CA MET A 1 -31.24 -14.93 -13.03
C MET A 1 -30.17 -15.05 -11.96
N LYS A 2 -29.15 -14.18 -11.95
CA LYS A 2 -28.14 -14.16 -10.86
C LYS A 2 -28.45 -12.96 -9.95
N ILE A 3 -28.49 -13.18 -8.64
CA ILE A 3 -28.86 -12.19 -7.63
C ILE A 3 -27.79 -12.19 -6.54
N THR A 4 -27.34 -11.01 -6.13
CA THR A 4 -26.47 -10.84 -4.97
C THR A 4 -27.29 -10.90 -3.69
N ILE A 5 -27.01 -11.86 -2.82
CA ILE A 5 -27.80 -12.13 -1.60
C ILE A 5 -27.15 -11.60 -0.30
N ALA A 6 -25.92 -11.09 -0.38
CA ALA A 6 -25.16 -10.64 0.78
C ALA A 6 -24.22 -9.50 0.42
N ARG A 7 -23.78 -8.75 1.42
CA ARG A 7 -22.76 -7.70 1.32
C ARG A 7 -21.70 -7.91 2.38
N TRP A 8 -20.49 -7.45 2.10
CA TRP A 8 -19.37 -7.54 3.04
C TRP A 8 -19.26 -6.27 3.89
N PHE A 9 -19.04 -6.47 5.19
CA PHE A 9 -18.83 -5.42 6.18
C PHE A 9 -17.55 -5.68 6.97
N THR A 10 -16.88 -4.60 7.38
CA THR A 10 -15.75 -4.68 8.33
C THR A 10 -16.26 -5.04 9.74
N PRO A 11 -15.38 -5.43 10.67
CA PRO A 11 -15.77 -5.62 12.08
C PRO A 11 -16.35 -4.37 12.76
N LEU A 12 -16.18 -3.19 12.17
CA LEU A 12 -16.72 -1.92 12.63
C LEU A 12 -18.02 -1.53 11.91
N ASP A 13 -18.65 -2.47 11.20
CA ASP A 13 -19.91 -2.28 10.47
C ASP A 13 -19.81 -1.27 9.30
N HIS A 14 -18.63 -1.16 8.68
CA HIS A 14 -18.47 -0.38 7.45
C HIS A 14 -18.62 -1.27 6.21
N SER A 15 -19.47 -0.87 5.25
CA SER A 15 -19.63 -1.61 4.00
C SER A 15 -18.37 -1.53 3.14
N ILE A 16 -17.90 -2.69 2.68
CA ILE A 16 -16.73 -2.79 1.78
C ILE A 16 -17.12 -2.49 0.33
N ASP A 17 -18.38 -2.72 -0.04
CA ASP A 17 -18.86 -2.49 -1.41
C ASP A 17 -18.67 -1.02 -1.81
N LYS A 18 -18.13 -0.80 -3.02
CA LYS A 18 -17.79 0.50 -3.63
C LYS A 18 -16.64 1.28 -2.98
N LEU A 19 -16.54 1.29 -1.65
CA LEU A 19 -15.52 2.04 -0.93
C LEU A 19 -14.18 1.30 -0.85
N GLY A 20 -14.23 -0.04 -0.81
CA GLY A 20 -13.05 -0.85 -0.57
C GLY A 20 -12.51 -0.66 0.85
N ILE A 21 -11.20 -0.86 1.01
CA ILE A 21 -10.48 -0.61 2.26
C ILE A 21 -9.56 0.58 2.00
N ASN A 22 -9.72 1.64 2.80
CA ASN A 22 -8.81 2.78 2.74
C ASN A 22 -7.55 2.47 3.54
N PRO A 23 -6.35 2.50 2.94
CA PRO A 23 -5.11 2.30 3.68
C PRO A 23 -4.83 3.48 4.60
N ASP A 24 -4.23 3.22 5.77
CA ASP A 24 -3.80 4.29 6.68
C ASP A 24 -2.69 5.16 6.08
N ILE A 25 -1.85 4.55 5.25
CA ILE A 25 -0.73 5.20 4.54
C ILE A 25 -0.83 4.81 3.08
N VAL A 26 -0.98 5.80 2.19
CA VAL A 26 -0.97 5.60 0.75
C VAL A 26 0.48 5.59 0.28
N LEU A 27 0.92 4.47 -0.30
CA LEU A 27 2.22 4.32 -0.93
C LEU A 27 2.07 4.20 -2.45
N ASP A 28 3.13 4.52 -3.18
CA ASP A 28 3.16 4.30 -4.62
C ASP A 28 3.04 2.80 -4.93
N PRO A 29 2.23 2.40 -5.93
CA PRO A 29 2.02 0.99 -6.24
C PRO A 29 3.31 0.29 -6.63
N ILE A 30 3.62 -0.81 -5.94
CA ILE A 30 4.68 -1.72 -6.35
C ILE A 30 4.17 -2.54 -7.55
N PRO A 31 4.99 -2.82 -8.57
CA PRO A 31 4.61 -3.70 -9.66
C PRO A 31 4.11 -5.06 -9.13
N VAL A 32 2.93 -5.49 -9.60
CA VAL A 32 2.23 -6.71 -9.12
C VAL A 32 3.08 -7.98 -9.27
N ASP A 33 4.01 -7.98 -10.23
CA ASP A 33 4.91 -9.10 -10.53
C ASP A 33 6.32 -8.93 -9.94
N ALA A 34 6.50 -8.06 -8.94
CA ALA A 34 7.79 -7.88 -8.30
C ALA A 34 8.15 -9.12 -7.46
N GLY A 35 9.11 -9.91 -7.93
CA GLY A 35 9.75 -10.94 -7.12
C GLY A 35 10.43 -10.33 -5.87
N ILE A 36 10.63 -11.17 -4.85
CA ILE A 36 11.20 -10.75 -3.54
C ILE A 36 12.52 -9.98 -3.72
N GLU A 37 13.39 -10.41 -4.62
CA GLU A 37 14.67 -9.76 -4.94
C GLU A 37 14.49 -8.32 -5.44
N LYS A 38 13.48 -8.09 -6.28
CA LYS A 38 13.16 -6.76 -6.80
C LYS A 38 12.61 -5.86 -5.68
N ILE A 39 11.78 -6.41 -4.79
CA ILE A 39 11.25 -5.68 -3.62
C ILE A 39 12.41 -5.24 -2.71
N ILE A 40 13.35 -6.13 -2.41
CA ILE A 40 14.52 -5.81 -1.58
C ILE A 40 15.35 -4.69 -2.22
N SER A 41 15.62 -4.79 -3.53
CA SER A 41 16.38 -3.77 -4.25
C SER A 41 15.70 -2.38 -4.20
N LEU A 42 14.37 -2.32 -4.35
CA LEU A 42 13.62 -1.07 -4.26
C LEU A 42 13.70 -0.45 -2.85
N LEU A 43 13.56 -1.27 -1.81
CA LEU A 43 13.67 -0.83 -0.41
C LEU A 43 15.05 -0.26 -0.09
N GLU A 44 16.13 -0.88 -0.61
CA GLU A 44 17.48 -0.36 -0.42
C GLU A 44 17.69 1.00 -1.10
N GLN A 45 17.10 1.20 -2.28
CA GLN A 45 17.17 2.48 -2.99
C GLN A 45 16.42 3.57 -2.24
N GLU A 46 15.21 3.28 -1.74
CA GLU A 46 14.43 4.23 -0.94
C GLU A 46 15.13 4.59 0.37
N LYS A 47 15.70 3.61 1.07
CA LYS A 47 16.49 3.83 2.29
C LYS A 47 17.66 4.79 2.04
N LYS A 48 18.40 4.62 0.94
CA LYS A 48 19.51 5.51 0.58
C LYS A 48 19.02 6.94 0.33
N LYS A 49 17.94 7.11 -0.43
CA LYS A 49 17.34 8.44 -0.69
C LYS A 49 16.88 9.13 0.60
N ALA A 50 16.23 8.40 1.50
CA ALA A 50 15.79 8.94 2.78
C ALA A 50 16.96 9.39 3.66
N LEU A 51 18.05 8.61 3.69
CA LEU A 51 19.27 8.98 4.42
C LEU A 51 19.95 10.22 3.83
N GLU A 52 20.01 10.35 2.51
CA GLU A 52 20.53 11.55 1.85
C GLU A 52 19.69 12.79 2.15
N LEU A 53 18.36 12.67 2.13
CA LEU A 53 17.44 13.75 2.44
C LEU A 53 17.57 14.17 3.92
N ALA A 54 17.66 13.22 4.84
CA ALA A 54 17.90 13.50 6.25
C ALA A 54 19.22 14.26 6.48
N LYS A 55 20.31 13.85 5.80
CA LYS A 55 21.60 14.56 5.86
C LYS A 55 21.50 16.00 5.36
N LYS A 56 20.76 16.23 4.28
CA LYS A 56 20.52 17.58 3.73
C LYS A 56 19.71 18.47 4.67
N LEU A 57 18.74 17.90 5.39
CA LEU A 57 17.93 18.64 6.35
C LEU A 57 18.65 18.92 7.68
N SER A 58 19.72 18.17 7.98
CA SER A 58 20.55 18.36 9.18
C SER A 58 21.72 19.34 9.01
N GLN A 59 21.91 19.90 7.81
CA GLN A 59 22.91 20.94 7.49
C GLN A 59 22.26 22.32 7.47
#